data_AF-A0A527J258-F1
#
_entry.id   AF-A0A527J258-F1
#
_cell.length_a   1.000
_cell.length_b   1.000
_cell.length_c   1.000
_cell.angle_alpha   90.00
_cell.angle_beta   90.00
_cell.angle_gamma   90.00
#
_symmetry.space_group_name_H-M   'P 1'
#
loop_
_entity.id
_entity.type
_entity.pdbx_description
1 polymer ?
#
loop_
_entity_poly.entity_id
_entity_poly.type
_entity_poly.pdbx_seq_one_letter_code
_entity_poly.pdbx_strand_id
1 'polypeptide(L)' 'MKRIYVVGTADTKGEELAFLADAITAAGAIVCRVDVGTRDATIPVDIGA' A
#
# COMPACT_ATOMS: atom_id res chain seq x y z
N MET A 1 17.46 4.53 -6.65
CA MET A 1 16.67 3.29 -6.78
C MET A 1 15.25 3.67 -7.16
N LYS A 2 14.64 3.05 -8.17
CA LYS A 2 13.25 3.32 -8.56
C LYS A 2 12.32 2.45 -7.72
N ARG A 3 11.17 2.98 -7.29
CA ARG A 3 10.12 2.25 -6.55
C ARG A 3 8.74 2.73 -7.02
N ILE A 4 7.72 1.91 -6.84
CA ILE A 4 6.31 2.23 -7.12
C ILE A 4 5.61 2.52 -5.80
N TYR A 5 4.87 3.63 -5.76
CA TYR A 5 4.01 3.94 -4.62
C TYR A 5 2.61 3.39 -4.89
N VAL A 6 2.14 2.53 -4.00
CA VAL A 6 0.75 2.09 -3.98
C VAL A 6 0.05 2.93 -2.94
N VAL A 7 -0.69 3.94 -3.41
CA VAL A 7 -1.35 4.95 -2.59
C VAL A 7 -2.84 4.66 -2.52
N GLY A 8 -3.40 4.69 -1.31
CA GLY A 8 -4.83 4.52 -1.09
C GLY A 8 -5.20 4.61 0.38
N THR A 9 -6.47 4.39 0.69
CA THR A 9 -7.04 4.55 2.03
C THR A 9 -7.06 3.21 2.77
N ALA A 10 -6.04 2.93 3.59
CA ALA A 10 -5.86 1.64 4.25
C ALA A 10 -6.89 1.37 5.36
N ASP A 11 -7.64 2.39 5.80
CA ASP A 11 -8.76 2.29 6.73
C ASP A 11 -10.01 1.63 6.12
N THR A 12 -10.16 1.69 4.79
CA THR A 12 -11.34 1.21 4.06
C THR A 12 -11.00 0.22 2.96
N LYS A 13 -9.74 0.18 2.52
CA LYS A 13 -9.28 -0.62 1.37
C LYS A 13 -8.03 -1.42 1.65
N GLY A 14 -7.80 -1.83 2.90
CA GLY A 14 -6.57 -2.51 3.29
C GLY A 14 -6.30 -3.78 2.49
N GLU A 15 -7.30 -4.63 2.31
CA GLU A 15 -7.16 -5.88 1.54
C GLU A 15 -6.83 -5.59 0.06
N GLU A 16 -7.55 -4.66 -0.57
CA GLU A 16 -7.29 -4.29 -1.98
C GLU A 16 -5.90 -3.66 -2.15
N LEU A 17 -5.46 -2.87 -1.18
CA LEU A 17 -4.14 -2.23 -1.19
C LEU A 17 -3.02 -3.27 -1.03
N ALA A 18 -3.22 -4.26 -0.15
CA ALA A 18 -2.29 -5.38 0.02
C ALA A 18 -2.20 -6.21 -1.26
N PHE A 19 -3.34 -6.59 -1.84
CA PHE A 19 -3.40 -7.35 -3.09
C PHE A 19 -2.64 -6.65 -4.23
N LEU A 20 -2.87 -5.35 -4.43
CA LEU A 20 -2.20 -4.59 -5.47
C LEU A 20 -0.68 -4.51 -5.23
N ALA A 21 -0.25 -4.27 -4.00
CA ALA A 21 1.17 -4.23 -3.64
C ALA A 21 1.87 -5.59 -3.85
N ASP A 22 1.20 -6.69 -3.51
CA ASP A 22 1.73 -8.03 -3.67
C ASP A 22 1.82 -8.40 -5.16
N ALA A 23 0.83 -8.04 -5.97
CA ALA A 23 0.86 -8.24 -7.42
C ALA A 23 2.02 -7.48 -8.09
N ILE A 24 2.27 -6.23 -7.69
CA ILE A 24 3.39 -5.42 -8.21
C ILE A 24 4.74 -6.00 -7.76
N THR A 25 4.83 -6.48 -6.51
CA THR A 25 6.02 -7.16 -5.99
C THR A 25 6.30 -8.46 -6.74
N ALA A 26 5.26 -9.26 -7.02
CA ALA A 26 5.36 -10.49 -7.80
C ALA A 26 5.81 -10.24 -9.26
N ALA A 27 5.52 -9.05 -9.81
CA ALA A 27 6.03 -8.60 -11.11
C ALA A 27 7.51 -8.13 -11.07
N GLY A 28 8.18 -8.21 -9.91
CA GLY A 28 9.60 -7.89 -9.74
C GLY A 28 9.88 -6.42 -9.45
N ALA A 29 8.86 -5.62 -9.15
CA ALA A 29 9.03 -4.22 -8.79
C ALA A 29 9.12 -4.01 -7.27
N ILE A 30 9.82 -2.95 -6.86
CA ILE A 30 9.91 -2.53 -5.45
C ILE A 30 8.70 -1.63 -5.14
N VAL A 31 7.90 -2.02 -4.16
CA VAL A 31 6.68 -1.30 -3.73
C VAL A 31 6.90 -0.56 -2.41
N CYS A 32 6.24 0.59 -2.27
CA CYS A 32 6.03 1.30 -1.01
C CYS A 32 4.54 1.57 -0.83
N ARG A 33 3.93 1.00 0.22
CA ARG A 33 2.51 1.20 0.57
C ARG A 33 2.36 2.52 1.32
N VAL A 34 1.51 3.40 0.82
CA VAL A 34 1.25 4.71 1.39
C VAL A 34 -0.22 4.80 1.76
N ASP A 35 -0.49 4.96 3.05
CA ASP A 35 -1.82 5.26 3.54
C ASP A 35 -2.12 6.75 3.43
N VAL A 36 -3.29 7.07 2.90
CA VAL A 36 -3.88 8.43 2.89
C VAL A 36 -5.30 8.43 3.47
N GLY A 37 -5.65 7.40 4.23
CA GLY A 37 -6.87 7.32 5.02
C GLY A 37 -6.93 8.39 6.11
N THR A 38 -8.09 8.50 6.77
CA THR A 38 -8.30 9.48 7.87
C THR A 38 -8.62 8.83 9.21
N ARG A 39 -8.53 7.50 9.25
CA ARG A 39 -8.76 6.63 10.41
C ARG A 39 -7.62 5.61 10.48
N ASP A 40 -7.65 4.74 11.48
CA ASP A 40 -6.61 3.72 11.64
C ASP A 40 -6.57 2.75 10.45
N ALA A 41 -5.35 2.48 9.96
CA ALA A 41 -5.11 1.52 8.89
C ALA A 41 -5.49 0.10 9.33
N THR A 42 -6.06 -0.68 8.41
CA THR A 42 -6.43 -2.09 8.65
C THR A 42 -5.31 -3.09 8.31
N ILE A 43 -4.24 -2.60 7.68
CA ILE A 43 -3.05 -3.38 7.28
C ILE A 43 -1.76 -2.60 7.59
N PRO A 44 -0.59 -3.26 7.65
CA PRO A 44 0.69 -2.57 7.70
C PRO A 44 0.94 -1.72 6.45
N VAL A 45 1.41 -0.50 6.65
CA VAL A 45 1.86 0.42 5.59
C VAL A 45 3.27 0.92 5.87
N ASP A 46 3.99 1.32 4.83
CA ASP A 46 5.35 1.83 4.97
C ASP A 46 5.35 3.32 5.35
N ILE A 47 4.31 4.04 4.91
CA ILE A 47 4.07 5.45 5.22
C ILE A 47 2.63 5.58 5.71
N GLY A 48 2.46 6.04 6.95
CA GLY A 48 1.16 6.33 7.55
C GLY A 48 0.60 7.69 7.14
N ALA A 49 -0.71 7.85 7.32
CA ALA A 49 -1.44 9.11 7.11
C ALA A 49 -1.11 10.18 8.16
#